data_AF-A0A1F5KSL1-F1
#
_entry.id   AF-A0A1F5KSL1-F1
#
_cell.length_a   1.000
_cell.length_b   1.000
_cell.length_c   1.000
_cell.angle_alpha   90.00
_cell.angle_beta   90.00
_cell.angle_gamma   90.00
#
_symmetry.space_group_name_H-M   'P 1'
#
loop_
_entity.id
_entity.type
_entity.pdbx_description
1 polymer ?
#
loop_
_entity_poly.entity_id
_entity_poly.type
_entity_poly.pdbx_seq_one_letter_code
_entity_poly.pdbx_strand_id
1 'polypeptide(L)'
;MSNERAEITPFLGTWRNKTISQAAEELASYLLETKRIPDPYYFSFDEDGDLFSPSARCKVKDVIRTVNVIGQQEVIAFDAITGWTKSAKSGAAVWFSPASEGVYPVSKIIISELEENNGVRRLRNRAILLDIDAEKCLEYARQVSGYSINRPFLTHLEQLRTTPIILGTEGSCWINIFEEVIADDVLWDLIKTGQDIEEKRQALCQAQRIFTSALTDETGVRLTQDDMERRVLSMLGTRSGSCPVLFLKSIFQSIVSGSAFEIFSAHSLMVGSDKYGSLEFECPRCKRTNRRPHGRLIPNCQHCGSSEVGC
;
A
#
# COMPACT_ATOMS: atom_id res chain seq x y z
N MET A 1 23.61 -16.07 -8.07
CA MET A 1 22.16 -16.26 -8.31
C MET A 1 21.59 -17.46 -7.53
N SER A 2 21.92 -17.68 -6.25
CA SER A 2 21.47 -18.88 -5.50
C SER A 2 20.56 -18.61 -4.29
N ASN A 3 20.51 -17.41 -3.73
CA ASN A 3 19.66 -17.10 -2.56
C ASN A 3 18.32 -16.44 -2.93
N GLU A 4 18.33 -15.45 -3.83
CA GLU A 4 17.11 -14.74 -4.28
C GLU A 4 16.11 -15.69 -4.96
N ARG A 5 16.63 -16.67 -5.73
CA ARG A 5 15.82 -17.69 -6.38
C ARG A 5 15.07 -18.54 -5.35
N ALA A 6 15.79 -19.00 -4.33
CA ALA A 6 15.20 -19.76 -3.23
C ALA A 6 14.18 -18.95 -2.43
N GLU A 7 14.33 -17.61 -2.39
CA GLU A 7 13.39 -16.70 -1.75
C GLU A 7 12.05 -16.64 -2.51
N ILE A 8 12.10 -16.47 -3.83
CA ILE A 8 10.90 -16.23 -4.67
C ILE A 8 10.10 -17.49 -4.99
N THR A 9 10.77 -18.64 -5.19
CA THR A 9 10.09 -19.85 -5.73
C THR A 9 8.80 -20.20 -4.96
N PRO A 10 8.77 -20.16 -3.61
CA PRO A 10 7.54 -20.52 -2.89
C PRO A 10 6.44 -19.47 -3.00
N PHE A 11 6.77 -18.19 -3.17
CA PHE A 11 5.76 -17.15 -3.45
C PHE A 11 5.06 -17.42 -4.78
N LEU A 12 5.81 -17.74 -5.84
CA LEU A 12 5.25 -18.08 -7.16
C LEU A 12 4.25 -19.24 -7.07
N GLY A 13 4.57 -20.26 -6.27
CA GLY A 13 3.67 -21.39 -6.02
C GLY A 13 2.35 -20.95 -5.39
N THR A 14 2.39 -20.03 -4.40
CA THR A 14 1.17 -19.52 -3.75
C THR A 14 0.38 -18.55 -4.63
N TRP A 15 1.04 -17.73 -5.45
CA TRP A 15 0.39 -16.74 -6.30
C TRP A 15 -0.46 -17.36 -7.41
N ARG A 16 -0.08 -18.55 -7.90
CA ARG A 16 -0.87 -19.29 -8.91
C ARG A 16 -2.29 -19.65 -8.45
N ASN A 17 -2.51 -19.76 -7.15
CA ASN A 17 -3.80 -20.13 -6.57
C ASN A 17 -4.63 -18.90 -6.15
N LYS A 18 -4.19 -17.69 -6.48
CA LYS A 18 -4.85 -16.43 -6.12
C LYS A 18 -5.45 -15.74 -7.34
N THR A 19 -6.29 -14.74 -7.09
CA THR A 19 -6.72 -13.84 -8.16
C THR A 19 -5.52 -13.07 -8.70
N ILE A 20 -5.56 -12.69 -9.98
CA ILE A 20 -4.50 -11.88 -10.62
C ILE A 20 -4.25 -10.59 -9.83
N SER A 21 -5.32 -9.94 -9.37
CA SER A 21 -5.24 -8.70 -8.60
C SER A 21 -4.46 -8.91 -7.30
N GLN A 22 -4.80 -9.95 -6.54
CA GLN A 22 -4.14 -10.26 -5.29
C GLN A 22 -2.67 -10.67 -5.49
N ALA A 23 -2.38 -11.52 -6.47
CA ALA A 23 -1.01 -11.92 -6.79
C ALA A 23 -0.16 -10.72 -7.25
N ALA A 24 -0.74 -9.82 -8.03
CA ALA A 24 -0.06 -8.62 -8.50
C ALA A 24 0.25 -7.64 -7.36
N GLU A 25 -0.68 -7.45 -6.43
CA GLU A 25 -0.49 -6.62 -5.24
C GLU A 25 0.68 -7.13 -4.39
N GLU A 26 0.68 -8.42 -4.08
CA GLU A 26 1.73 -9.03 -3.25
C GLU A 26 3.10 -8.95 -3.90
N LEU A 27 3.18 -9.21 -5.22
CA LEU A 27 4.42 -9.05 -5.96
C LEU A 27 4.87 -7.58 -5.96
N ALA A 28 3.95 -6.62 -6.18
CA ALA A 28 4.27 -5.20 -6.16
C ALA A 28 4.82 -4.76 -4.79
N SER A 29 4.17 -5.15 -3.70
CA SER A 29 4.66 -4.89 -2.35
C SER A 29 6.06 -5.46 -2.12
N TYR A 30 6.27 -6.73 -2.49
CA TYR A 30 7.57 -7.36 -2.33
C TYR A 30 8.68 -6.67 -3.15
N LEU A 31 8.35 -6.19 -4.35
CA LEU A 31 9.26 -5.40 -5.18
C LEU A 31 9.67 -4.09 -4.51
N LEU A 32 8.73 -3.39 -3.87
CA LEU A 32 9.02 -2.16 -3.14
C LEU A 32 9.87 -2.43 -1.90
N GLU A 33 9.53 -3.49 -1.14
CA GLU A 33 10.29 -3.91 0.04
C GLU A 33 11.76 -4.21 -0.28
N THR A 34 12.03 -4.98 -1.35
CA THR A 34 13.40 -5.33 -1.78
C THR A 34 14.21 -4.13 -2.27
N LYS A 35 13.54 -3.02 -2.63
CA LYS A 35 14.15 -1.74 -3.02
C LYS A 35 14.19 -0.71 -1.89
N ARG A 36 13.62 -1.03 -0.71
CA ARG A 36 13.42 -0.11 0.43
C ARG A 36 12.62 1.14 0.08
N ILE A 37 11.70 0.97 -0.86
CA ILE A 37 10.70 1.98 -1.14
C ILE A 37 9.52 1.69 -0.20
N PRO A 38 8.99 2.69 0.52
CA PRO A 38 7.76 2.52 1.31
C PRO A 38 6.65 1.91 0.48
N ASP A 39 5.95 0.93 1.01
CA ASP A 39 4.86 0.24 0.33
C ASP A 39 3.50 0.81 0.76
N PRO A 40 2.88 1.72 -0.02
CA PRO A 40 1.56 2.22 0.27
C PRO A 40 0.48 1.23 -0.14
N TYR A 41 -0.57 1.11 0.68
CA TYR A 41 -1.73 0.28 0.40
C TYR A 41 -2.95 0.69 1.23
N TYR A 42 -4.16 0.25 0.85
CA TYR A 42 -5.40 0.70 1.48
C TYR A 42 -6.26 -0.44 2.01
N PHE A 43 -6.98 -0.13 3.08
CA PHE A 43 -8.17 -0.85 3.52
C PHE A 43 -9.40 0.04 3.42
N SER A 44 -10.52 -0.58 3.06
CA SER A 44 -11.84 0.04 3.21
C SER A 44 -12.45 -0.35 4.55
N PHE A 45 -13.58 0.25 4.88
CA PHE A 45 -14.41 -0.17 6.00
C PHE A 45 -15.63 -0.92 5.47
N ASP A 46 -16.06 -1.97 6.16
CA ASP A 46 -17.36 -2.60 5.90
C ASP A 46 -18.50 -1.86 6.64
N GLU A 47 -19.71 -2.42 6.56
CA GLU A 47 -20.92 -1.85 7.19
C GLU A 47 -20.83 -1.80 8.72
N ASP A 48 -20.03 -2.67 9.34
CA ASP A 48 -19.79 -2.73 10.79
C ASP A 48 -18.65 -1.79 11.23
N GLY A 49 -18.01 -1.10 10.28
CA GLY A 49 -16.83 -0.28 10.50
C GLY A 49 -15.56 -1.09 10.77
N ASP A 50 -15.54 -2.39 10.41
CA ASP A 50 -14.33 -3.22 10.45
C ASP A 50 -13.48 -3.02 9.20
N LEU A 51 -12.18 -3.27 9.31
CA LEU A 51 -11.25 -3.17 8.18
C LEU A 51 -11.50 -4.30 7.17
N PHE A 52 -11.74 -3.90 5.93
CA PHE A 52 -12.02 -4.77 4.80
C PHE A 52 -10.93 -4.66 3.72
N SER A 53 -10.58 -5.82 3.19
CA SER A 53 -9.64 -6.01 2.10
C SER A 53 -10.34 -5.87 0.74
N PRO A 54 -10.08 -4.83 -0.07
CA PRO A 54 -10.74 -4.72 -1.37
C PRO A 54 -10.21 -5.76 -2.37
N SER A 55 -8.93 -6.15 -2.28
CA SER A 55 -8.29 -7.09 -3.20
C SER A 55 -8.65 -8.56 -2.92
N ALA A 56 -8.65 -8.96 -1.64
CA ALA A 56 -9.00 -10.31 -1.21
C ALA A 56 -10.48 -10.47 -0.88
N ARG A 57 -11.25 -9.38 -0.85
CA ARG A 57 -12.72 -9.35 -0.65
C ARG A 57 -13.17 -10.05 0.64
N CYS A 58 -12.47 -9.76 1.75
CA CYS A 58 -12.77 -10.32 3.06
C CYS A 58 -12.41 -9.32 4.18
N LYS A 59 -12.87 -9.57 5.41
CA LYS A 59 -12.41 -8.80 6.57
C LYS A 59 -10.93 -9.10 6.80
N VAL A 60 -10.13 -8.08 7.08
CA VAL A 60 -8.67 -8.25 7.28
C VAL A 60 -8.37 -9.17 8.46
N LYS A 61 -9.22 -9.15 9.50
CA LYS A 61 -9.11 -10.04 10.66
C LYS A 61 -9.19 -11.53 10.30
N ASP A 62 -9.92 -11.89 9.25
CA ASP A 62 -10.14 -13.29 8.88
C ASP A 62 -8.92 -13.92 8.18
N VAL A 63 -8.06 -13.10 7.59
CA VAL A 63 -6.85 -13.55 6.90
C VAL A 63 -5.60 -13.52 7.79
N ILE A 64 -5.70 -12.89 8.95
CA ILE A 64 -4.65 -12.85 9.96
C ILE A 64 -4.51 -14.23 10.61
N ARG A 65 -3.30 -14.80 10.59
CA ARG A 65 -3.04 -16.06 11.29
C ARG A 65 -2.46 -15.81 12.68
N THR A 66 -2.99 -16.52 13.66
CA THR A 66 -2.63 -16.44 15.09
C THR A 66 -1.90 -17.69 15.60
N VAL A 67 -1.31 -18.46 14.68
CA VAL A 67 -0.75 -19.78 14.97
C VAL A 67 0.54 -19.75 15.80
N ASN A 68 1.27 -18.62 15.80
CA ASN A 68 2.49 -18.44 16.58
C ASN A 68 2.38 -17.21 17.49
N VAL A 69 3.30 -17.12 18.46
CA VAL A 69 3.33 -16.04 19.47
C VAL A 69 3.35 -14.65 18.81
N ILE A 70 4.12 -14.51 17.73
CA ILE A 70 4.20 -13.25 16.98
C ILE A 70 2.84 -12.89 16.37
N GLY A 71 2.17 -13.81 15.67
CA GLY A 71 0.85 -13.57 15.10
C GLY A 71 -0.22 -13.24 16.14
N GLN A 72 -0.12 -13.83 17.34
CA GLN A 72 -1.00 -13.49 18.47
C GLN A 72 -0.74 -12.06 18.98
N GLN A 73 0.53 -11.67 19.13
CA GLN A 73 0.90 -10.30 19.52
C GLN A 73 0.43 -9.29 18.48
N GLU A 74 0.60 -9.61 17.21
CA GLU A 74 0.22 -8.74 16.12
C GLU A 74 -1.30 -8.53 16.06
N VAL A 75 -2.12 -9.54 16.41
CA VAL A 75 -3.57 -9.40 16.49
C VAL A 75 -3.96 -8.35 17.52
N ILE A 76 -3.25 -8.27 18.64
CA ILE A 76 -3.53 -7.29 19.69
C ILE A 76 -3.33 -5.87 19.14
N ALA A 77 -2.23 -5.63 18.42
CA ALA A 77 -1.99 -4.34 17.80
C ALA A 77 -3.02 -4.02 16.70
N PHE A 78 -3.35 -5.01 15.86
CA PHE A 78 -4.35 -4.86 14.81
C PHE A 78 -5.74 -4.52 15.38
N ASP A 79 -6.16 -5.21 16.43
CA ASP A 79 -7.44 -4.94 17.12
C ASP A 79 -7.44 -3.55 17.76
N ALA A 80 -6.31 -3.10 18.33
CA ALA A 80 -6.17 -1.76 18.87
C ALA A 80 -6.24 -0.66 17.79
N ILE A 81 -5.59 -0.86 16.63
CA ILE A 81 -5.70 0.05 15.48
C ILE A 81 -7.14 0.07 14.97
N THR A 82 -7.76 -1.09 14.78
CA THR A 82 -9.16 -1.20 14.33
C THR A 82 -10.10 -0.47 15.31
N GLY A 83 -9.92 -0.68 16.62
CA GLY A 83 -10.68 0.02 17.66
C GLY A 83 -10.52 1.54 17.59
N TRP A 84 -9.29 2.04 17.40
CA TRP A 84 -9.02 3.46 17.20
C TRP A 84 -9.73 3.99 15.94
N THR A 85 -9.69 3.26 14.83
CA THR A 85 -10.39 3.67 13.60
C THR A 85 -11.91 3.73 13.75
N LYS A 86 -12.54 3.11 14.75
CA LYS A 86 -14.00 3.22 14.91
C LYS A 86 -14.44 4.57 15.49
N SER A 87 -13.58 5.25 16.25
CA SER A 87 -13.91 6.49 16.96
C SER A 87 -13.19 7.73 16.42
N ALA A 88 -12.00 7.57 15.84
CA ALA A 88 -11.22 8.68 15.34
C ALA A 88 -11.77 9.25 14.03
N LYS A 89 -11.81 10.58 13.89
CA LYS A 89 -12.17 11.22 12.61
C LYS A 89 -10.98 11.36 11.67
N SER A 90 -9.79 11.53 12.23
CA SER A 90 -8.52 11.71 11.53
C SER A 90 -7.36 11.35 12.46
N GLY A 91 -6.14 11.36 11.93
CA GLY A 91 -4.91 11.04 12.66
C GLY A 91 -4.21 9.84 12.07
N ALA A 92 -3.13 9.41 12.73
CA ALA A 92 -2.34 8.27 12.32
C ALA A 92 -2.08 7.31 13.48
N ALA A 93 -2.10 6.02 13.20
CA ALA A 93 -1.58 4.98 14.07
C ALA A 93 -0.25 4.49 13.51
N VAL A 94 0.73 4.29 14.39
CA VAL A 94 2.08 3.85 14.05
C VAL A 94 2.33 2.54 14.77
N TRP A 95 2.78 1.53 14.05
CA TRP A 95 3.02 0.20 14.60
C TRP A 95 4.39 -0.32 14.21
N PHE A 96 5.22 -0.58 15.22
CA PHE A 96 6.57 -1.07 15.06
C PHE A 96 6.62 -2.60 15.16
N SER A 97 7.39 -3.23 14.29
CA SER A 97 7.67 -4.67 14.30
C SER A 97 9.18 -4.85 14.21
N PRO A 98 9.88 -5.06 15.34
CA PRO A 98 11.33 -5.22 15.33
C PRO A 98 11.74 -6.46 14.54
N ALA A 99 12.98 -6.53 14.06
CA ALA A 99 13.52 -7.78 13.50
C ALA A 99 13.39 -8.94 14.52
N SER A 100 13.14 -10.14 14.03
CA SER A 100 13.00 -11.36 14.84
C SER A 100 13.60 -12.54 14.09
N GLU A 101 14.60 -13.18 14.69
CA GLU A 101 15.34 -14.27 14.06
C GLU A 101 14.40 -15.39 13.56
N GLY A 102 14.58 -15.80 12.30
CA GLY A 102 13.76 -16.83 11.65
C GLY A 102 12.35 -16.38 11.24
N VAL A 103 11.89 -15.18 11.61
CA VAL A 103 10.53 -14.69 11.30
C VAL A 103 10.50 -13.35 10.56
N TYR A 104 11.32 -12.38 10.95
CA TYR A 104 11.44 -11.10 10.27
C TYR A 104 12.92 -10.70 10.21
N PRO A 105 13.55 -10.71 9.04
CA PRO A 105 14.97 -10.40 8.93
C PRO A 105 15.29 -8.91 9.18
N VAL A 106 14.29 -8.04 9.07
CA VAL A 106 14.43 -6.58 9.20
C VAL A 106 13.29 -5.99 10.03
N SER A 107 13.55 -4.84 10.64
CA SER A 107 12.53 -4.07 11.35
C SER A 107 11.57 -3.43 10.35
N LYS A 108 10.28 -3.40 10.69
CA LYS A 108 9.22 -2.85 9.86
C LYS A 108 8.34 -1.90 10.66
N ILE A 109 7.94 -0.80 10.05
CA ILE A 109 6.97 0.15 10.58
C ILE A 109 5.76 0.14 9.66
N ILE A 110 4.56 0.07 10.24
CA ILE A 110 3.32 0.38 9.54
C ILE A 110 2.79 1.70 10.05
N ILE A 111 2.53 2.63 9.14
CA ILE A 111 1.87 3.89 9.42
C ILE A 111 0.48 3.85 8.78
N SER A 112 -0.56 3.91 9.61
CA SER A 112 -1.97 3.83 9.22
C SER A 112 -2.64 5.18 9.42
N GLU A 113 -3.01 5.86 8.34
CA GLU A 113 -3.62 7.18 8.33
C GLU A 113 -5.07 7.11 7.86
N LEU A 114 -5.97 7.76 8.61
CA LEU A 114 -7.37 7.88 8.21
C LEU A 114 -7.50 8.94 7.12
N GLU A 115 -8.03 8.53 5.96
CA GLU A 115 -8.33 9.41 4.84
C GLU A 115 -9.83 9.38 4.53
N GLU A 116 -10.35 10.51 4.11
CA GLU A 116 -11.70 10.63 3.56
C GLU A 116 -11.61 11.24 2.17
N ASN A 117 -12.05 10.50 1.16
CA ASN A 117 -12.06 10.95 -0.23
C ASN A 117 -13.46 10.76 -0.82
N ASN A 118 -14.10 11.84 -1.24
CA ASN A 118 -15.48 11.85 -1.76
C ASN A 118 -16.50 11.20 -0.80
N GLY A 119 -16.36 11.44 0.51
CA GLY A 119 -17.21 10.83 1.54
C GLY A 119 -16.94 9.35 1.78
N VAL A 120 -15.98 8.75 1.08
CA VAL A 120 -15.53 7.38 1.32
C VAL A 120 -14.34 7.41 2.27
N ARG A 121 -14.57 6.88 3.46
CA ARG A 121 -13.54 6.72 4.48
C ARG A 121 -12.67 5.50 4.17
N ARG A 122 -11.35 5.65 4.31
CA ARG A 122 -10.36 4.59 4.06
C ARG A 122 -9.23 4.67 5.08
N LEU A 123 -8.55 3.54 5.29
CA LEU A 123 -7.31 3.51 6.05
C LEU A 123 -6.15 3.36 5.06
N ARG A 124 -5.42 4.45 4.84
CA ARG A 124 -4.17 4.42 4.08
C ARG A 124 -3.08 3.87 4.96
N ASN A 125 -2.36 2.87 4.49
CA ASN A 125 -1.22 2.31 5.20
C ASN A 125 0.04 2.54 4.38
N ARG A 126 1.17 2.70 5.07
CA ARG A 126 2.51 2.63 4.47
C ARG A 126 3.36 1.67 5.28
N ALA A 127 3.88 0.64 4.62
CA ALA A 127 4.85 -0.29 5.18
C ALA A 127 6.27 0.20 4.86
N ILE A 128 7.07 0.44 5.90
CA ILE A 128 8.43 0.96 5.80
C ILE A 128 9.38 -0.08 6.41
N LEU A 129 10.35 -0.55 5.62
CA LEU A 129 11.41 -1.44 6.11
C LEU A 129 12.62 -0.61 6.51
N LEU A 130 13.13 -0.84 7.70
CA LEU A 130 14.32 -0.17 8.23
C LEU A 130 15.41 -1.20 8.46
N ASP A 131 16.59 -0.95 7.90
CA ASP A 131 17.79 -1.77 8.11
C ASP A 131 18.44 -1.44 9.46
N ILE A 132 17.67 -1.64 10.54
CA ILE A 132 18.04 -1.41 11.93
C ILE A 132 17.75 -2.64 12.78
N ASP A 133 18.53 -2.80 13.85
CA ASP A 133 18.28 -3.85 14.84
C ASP A 133 17.05 -3.55 15.72
N ALA A 134 16.68 -4.53 16.55
CA ALA A 134 15.50 -4.47 17.40
C ALA A 134 15.62 -3.38 18.49
N GLU A 135 16.81 -3.14 19.03
CA GLU A 135 17.03 -2.13 20.07
C GLU A 135 16.89 -0.72 19.52
N LYS A 136 17.43 -0.45 18.33
CA LYS A 136 17.25 0.82 17.63
C LYS A 136 15.79 1.05 17.24
N CYS A 137 15.08 -0.02 16.87
CA CYS A 137 13.64 0.01 16.62
C CYS A 137 12.85 0.43 17.88
N LEU A 138 13.21 -0.11 19.06
CA LEU A 138 12.66 0.30 20.36
C LEU A 138 12.98 1.75 20.71
N GLU A 139 14.20 2.19 20.44
CA GLU A 139 14.62 3.58 20.64
C GLU A 139 13.75 4.54 19.82
N TYR A 140 13.56 4.28 18.52
CA TYR A 140 12.70 5.09 17.66
C TYR A 140 11.25 5.07 18.13
N ALA A 141 10.71 3.91 18.51
CA ALA A 141 9.35 3.82 19.03
C ALA A 141 9.16 4.64 20.31
N ARG A 142 10.15 4.65 21.22
CA ARG A 142 10.13 5.51 22.42
C ARG A 142 10.12 7.00 22.07
N GLN A 143 10.95 7.42 21.12
CA GLN A 143 10.99 8.81 20.69
C GLN A 143 9.64 9.23 20.06
N VAL A 144 9.09 8.43 19.14
CA VAL A 144 7.77 8.67 18.53
C VAL A 144 6.65 8.66 19.57
N SER A 145 6.74 7.82 20.61
CA SER A 145 5.74 7.78 21.70
C SER A 145 5.62 9.11 22.46
N GLY A 146 6.67 9.95 22.47
CA GLY A 146 6.65 11.29 23.06
C GLY A 146 5.65 12.24 22.39
N TYR A 147 5.31 12.00 21.13
CA TYR A 147 4.36 12.79 20.34
C TYR A 147 2.94 12.21 20.37
N SER A 148 2.74 11.07 21.04
CA SER A 148 1.51 10.30 20.97
C SER A 148 0.44 10.77 21.96
N ILE A 149 -0.83 10.58 21.59
CA ILE A 149 -1.96 10.87 22.48
C ILE A 149 -2.17 9.77 23.52
N ASN A 150 -1.83 8.52 23.19
CA ASN A 150 -1.99 7.38 24.10
C ASN A 150 -0.77 7.13 24.99
N ARG A 151 0.36 7.81 24.75
CA ARG A 151 1.60 7.79 25.57
C ARG A 151 1.98 6.38 26.06
N PRO A 152 2.14 5.40 25.15
CA PRO A 152 2.46 4.04 25.56
C PRO A 152 3.83 4.01 26.24
N PHE A 153 3.93 3.26 27.33
CA PHE A 153 5.19 3.07 28.06
C PHE A 153 5.93 1.84 27.51
N LEU A 154 6.87 2.08 26.59
CA LEU A 154 7.60 1.05 25.86
C LEU A 154 8.97 0.80 26.51
N THR A 155 9.08 -0.22 27.35
CA THR A 155 10.32 -0.65 28.02
C THR A 155 10.94 -1.90 27.40
N HIS A 156 10.16 -2.75 26.71
CA HIS A 156 10.60 -4.03 26.17
C HIS A 156 10.19 -4.23 24.71
N LEU A 157 10.94 -5.07 23.98
CA LEU A 157 10.75 -5.33 22.55
C LEU A 157 9.38 -5.93 22.23
N GLU A 158 8.85 -6.77 23.12
CA GLU A 158 7.57 -7.45 22.96
C GLU A 158 6.41 -6.46 22.88
N GLN A 159 6.54 -5.29 23.53
CA GLN A 159 5.52 -4.26 23.53
C GLN A 159 5.37 -3.58 22.18
N LEU A 160 6.44 -3.52 21.38
CA LEU A 160 6.38 -2.91 20.04
C LEU A 160 5.36 -3.63 19.16
N ARG A 161 5.31 -4.97 19.27
CA ARG A 161 4.41 -5.81 18.46
C ARG A 161 2.95 -5.72 18.86
N THR A 162 2.66 -5.34 20.10
CA THR A 162 1.28 -5.33 20.64
C THR A 162 0.70 -3.93 20.83
N THR A 163 1.56 -2.90 20.85
CA THR A 163 1.17 -1.56 21.31
C THR A 163 1.36 -0.53 20.20
N PRO A 164 0.33 -0.23 19.40
CA PRO A 164 0.41 0.85 18.43
C PRO A 164 0.51 2.21 19.14
N ILE A 165 1.27 3.12 18.53
CA ILE A 165 1.39 4.51 18.93
C ILE A 165 0.35 5.32 18.16
N ILE A 166 -0.55 6.01 18.85
CA ILE A 166 -1.58 6.83 18.21
C ILE A 166 -1.12 8.28 18.20
N LEU A 167 -0.97 8.85 17.01
CA LEU A 167 -0.63 10.24 16.78
C LEU A 167 -1.91 11.05 16.57
N GLY A 168 -2.03 12.14 17.33
CA GLY A 168 -3.17 13.04 17.26
C GLY A 168 -3.17 13.88 15.96
N THR A 169 -4.25 14.63 15.78
CA THR A 169 -4.46 15.49 14.60
C THR A 169 -3.92 16.90 14.80
N GLU A 170 -3.61 17.28 16.03
CA GLU A 170 -3.19 18.63 16.39
C GLU A 170 -1.67 18.77 16.32
N GLY A 171 -1.21 19.60 15.38
CA GLY A 171 0.10 20.27 15.47
C GLY A 171 1.29 19.60 14.79
N SER A 172 1.25 18.33 14.38
CA SER A 172 2.38 17.71 13.66
C SER A 172 1.94 16.64 12.66
N CYS A 173 2.33 16.80 11.39
CA CYS A 173 2.26 15.72 10.41
C CYS A 173 3.19 14.59 10.86
N TRP A 174 2.72 13.34 10.85
CA TRP A 174 3.53 12.18 11.26
C TRP A 174 4.88 12.12 10.52
N ILE A 175 4.92 12.60 9.26
CA ILE A 175 6.16 12.67 8.46
C ILE A 175 7.21 13.52 9.19
N ASN A 176 6.84 14.68 9.71
CA ASN A 176 7.78 15.58 10.39
C ASN A 176 8.35 14.95 11.68
N ILE A 177 7.51 14.21 12.41
CA ILE A 177 7.94 13.47 13.61
C ILE A 177 8.98 12.42 13.21
N PHE A 178 8.71 11.69 12.13
CA PHE A 178 9.58 10.64 11.65
C PHE A 178 10.89 11.14 11.05
N GLU A 179 10.89 12.29 10.38
CA GLU A 179 12.11 12.97 9.92
C GLU A 179 13.02 13.39 11.07
N GLU A 180 12.45 13.85 12.17
CA GLU A 180 13.22 14.21 13.37
C GLU A 180 13.83 12.98 14.03
N VAL A 181 13.07 11.87 14.10
CA VAL A 181 13.47 10.66 14.83
C VAL A 181 14.38 9.74 14.01
N ILE A 182 14.17 9.65 12.69
CA ILE A 182 14.84 8.71 11.80
C ILE A 182 15.54 9.50 10.70
N ALA A 183 16.86 9.62 10.79
CA ALA A 183 17.67 10.33 9.81
C ALA A 183 17.83 9.53 8.49
N ASP A 184 16.84 9.62 7.62
CA ASP A 184 16.84 9.06 6.26
C ASP A 184 16.14 10.03 5.29
N ASP A 185 16.84 11.08 4.87
CA ASP A 185 16.29 12.14 4.02
C ASP A 185 15.70 11.59 2.72
N VAL A 186 16.33 10.56 2.14
CA VAL A 186 15.87 9.93 0.88
C VAL A 186 14.52 9.25 1.09
N LEU A 187 14.36 8.49 2.18
CA LEU A 187 13.11 7.82 2.52
C LEU A 187 11.96 8.82 2.67
N TRP A 188 12.19 9.90 3.41
CA TRP A 188 11.14 10.88 3.69
C TRP A 188 10.82 11.76 2.48
N ASP A 189 11.81 12.08 1.64
CA ASP A 189 11.60 12.74 0.35
C ASP A 189 10.74 11.91 -0.60
N LEU A 190 10.94 10.58 -0.65
CA LEU A 190 10.08 9.69 -1.44
C LEU A 190 8.61 9.78 -0.99
N ILE A 191 8.38 9.80 0.33
CA ILE A 191 7.05 9.86 0.93
C ILE A 191 6.39 11.22 0.66
N LYS A 192 7.13 12.32 0.87
CA LYS A 192 6.66 13.70 0.71
C LYS A 192 6.32 14.04 -0.73
N THR A 193 7.14 13.60 -1.66
CA THR A 193 6.93 13.84 -3.10
C THR A 193 5.89 12.90 -3.70
N GLY A 194 5.48 11.85 -2.97
CA GLY A 194 4.56 10.82 -3.46
C GLY A 194 5.20 9.87 -4.47
N GLN A 195 6.53 9.86 -4.56
CA GLN A 195 7.26 8.96 -5.44
C GLN A 195 7.03 7.49 -5.05
N ASP A 196 6.86 7.17 -3.76
CA ASP A 196 6.56 5.81 -3.31
C ASP A 196 5.22 5.28 -3.87
N ILE A 197 4.22 6.15 -3.99
CA ILE A 197 2.92 5.86 -4.63
C ILE A 197 3.10 5.63 -6.14
N GLU A 198 3.91 6.45 -6.81
CA GLU A 198 4.25 6.31 -8.23
C GLU A 198 4.94 4.96 -8.49
N GLU A 199 5.94 4.61 -7.69
CA GLU A 199 6.68 3.34 -7.75
C GLU A 199 5.76 2.14 -7.52
N LYS A 200 4.87 2.20 -6.51
CA LYS A 200 3.87 1.15 -6.25
C LYS A 200 2.99 0.90 -7.47
N ARG A 201 2.49 1.97 -8.08
CA ARG A 201 1.66 1.89 -9.28
C ARG A 201 2.41 1.30 -10.48
N GLN A 202 3.68 1.65 -10.68
CA GLN A 202 4.50 1.05 -11.73
C GLN A 202 4.73 -0.45 -11.46
N ALA A 203 5.04 -0.82 -10.22
CA ALA A 203 5.24 -2.20 -9.81
C ALA A 203 3.97 -3.06 -10.02
N LEU A 204 2.79 -2.52 -9.71
CA LEU A 204 1.50 -3.19 -9.97
C LEU A 204 1.26 -3.41 -11.45
N CYS A 205 1.47 -2.39 -12.29
CA CYS A 205 1.33 -2.53 -13.74
C CYS A 205 2.25 -3.62 -14.30
N GLN A 206 3.49 -3.69 -13.83
CA GLN A 206 4.44 -4.72 -14.25
C GLN A 206 4.02 -6.11 -13.74
N ALA A 207 3.63 -6.22 -12.47
CA ALA A 207 3.16 -7.47 -11.86
C ALA A 207 1.90 -8.02 -12.56
N GLN A 208 0.92 -7.16 -12.84
CA GLN A 208 -0.29 -7.53 -13.59
C GLN A 208 0.06 -8.05 -14.98
N ARG A 209 0.98 -7.41 -15.71
CA ARG A 209 1.43 -7.88 -17.02
C ARG A 209 2.04 -9.28 -16.94
N ILE A 210 2.83 -9.57 -15.91
CA ILE A 210 3.41 -10.91 -15.69
C ILE A 210 2.30 -11.94 -15.50
N PHE A 211 1.37 -11.71 -14.57
CA PHE A 211 0.32 -12.68 -14.26
C PHE A 211 -0.71 -12.82 -15.38
N THR A 212 -1.08 -11.75 -16.07
CA THR A 212 -1.93 -11.82 -17.26
C THR A 212 -1.24 -12.62 -18.35
N SER A 213 0.03 -12.34 -18.69
CA SER A 213 0.76 -13.12 -19.69
C SER A 213 0.96 -14.59 -19.32
N ALA A 214 0.93 -14.93 -18.03
CA ALA A 214 0.98 -16.32 -17.57
C ALA A 214 -0.35 -17.07 -17.74
N LEU A 215 -1.47 -16.34 -17.83
CA LEU A 215 -2.83 -16.90 -17.81
C LEU A 215 -3.57 -16.75 -19.15
N THR A 216 -3.23 -15.73 -19.95
CA THR A 216 -3.83 -15.46 -21.25
C THR A 216 -2.74 -15.48 -22.31
N ASP A 217 -2.68 -16.53 -23.11
CA ASP A 217 -2.11 -16.44 -24.44
C ASP A 217 -3.08 -17.08 -25.43
N GLU A 218 -3.47 -16.31 -26.45
CA GLU A 218 -4.29 -16.75 -27.58
C GLU A 218 -3.60 -17.85 -28.40
N THR A 219 -2.30 -18.09 -28.16
CA THR A 219 -1.52 -19.21 -28.73
C THR A 219 -1.51 -20.47 -27.86
N GLY A 220 -2.06 -20.43 -26.64
CA GLY A 220 -2.11 -21.58 -25.72
C GLY A 220 -0.79 -21.91 -25.01
N VAL A 221 0.27 -21.11 -25.18
CA VAL A 221 1.55 -21.32 -24.50
C VAL A 221 1.54 -20.64 -23.12
N ARG A 222 1.34 -21.42 -22.06
CA ARG A 222 1.52 -20.94 -20.68
C ARG A 222 3.00 -20.65 -20.43
N LEU A 223 3.31 -19.49 -19.85
CA LEU A 223 4.66 -19.21 -19.35
C LEU A 223 5.09 -20.35 -18.41
N THR A 224 6.29 -20.86 -18.62
CA THR A 224 6.85 -21.85 -17.69
C THR A 224 7.10 -21.21 -16.34
N GLN A 225 7.25 -22.03 -15.30
CA GLN A 225 7.64 -21.52 -13.98
C GLN A 225 8.97 -20.75 -14.04
N ASP A 226 9.91 -21.26 -14.82
CA ASP A 226 11.22 -20.63 -15.03
C ASP A 226 11.10 -19.27 -15.73
N ASP A 227 10.13 -19.10 -16.65
CA ASP A 227 9.91 -17.81 -17.31
C ASP A 227 9.34 -16.76 -16.34
N MET A 228 8.35 -17.15 -15.55
CA MET A 228 7.80 -16.27 -14.52
C MET A 228 8.88 -15.89 -13.50
N GLU A 229 9.65 -16.87 -13.04
CA GLU A 229 10.72 -16.67 -12.08
C GLU A 229 11.80 -15.71 -12.61
N ARG A 230 12.26 -15.91 -13.85
CA ARG A 230 13.23 -15.00 -14.50
C ARG A 230 12.70 -13.57 -14.60
N ARG A 231 11.42 -13.40 -14.95
CA ARG A 231 10.79 -12.07 -15.03
C ARG A 231 10.71 -11.42 -13.65
N VAL A 232 10.27 -12.14 -12.63
CA VAL A 232 10.19 -11.62 -11.26
C VAL A 232 11.57 -11.27 -10.71
N LEU A 233 12.56 -12.15 -10.88
CA LEU A 233 13.95 -11.91 -10.46
C LEU A 233 14.54 -10.64 -11.09
N SER A 234 14.22 -10.37 -12.37
CA SER A 234 14.73 -9.18 -13.07
C SER A 234 14.21 -7.84 -12.52
N MET A 235 13.17 -7.88 -11.68
CA MET A 235 12.52 -6.69 -11.14
C MET A 235 12.87 -6.41 -9.68
N LEU A 236 13.37 -7.41 -8.95
CA LEU A 236 13.70 -7.29 -7.54
C LEU A 236 14.80 -6.26 -7.29
N GLY A 237 14.75 -5.62 -6.13
CA GLY A 237 15.90 -4.88 -5.59
C GLY A 237 16.98 -5.82 -5.05
N THR A 238 18.05 -5.25 -4.51
CA THR A 238 19.23 -6.00 -4.01
C THR A 238 19.14 -6.37 -2.54
N ARG A 239 18.05 -6.03 -1.85
CA ARG A 239 17.87 -6.27 -0.41
C ARG A 239 16.74 -7.29 -0.20
N SER A 240 16.81 -8.04 0.89
CA SER A 240 15.76 -9.00 1.26
C SER A 240 14.45 -8.29 1.63
N GLY A 241 13.32 -8.93 1.33
CA GLY A 241 12.01 -8.47 1.79
C GLY A 241 11.81 -8.71 3.30
N SER A 242 10.71 -8.22 3.84
CA SER A 242 10.36 -8.44 5.25
C SER A 242 9.81 -9.85 5.51
N CYS A 243 9.42 -10.57 4.46
CA CYS A 243 8.68 -11.82 4.58
C CYS A 243 9.60 -13.02 4.36
N PRO A 244 9.88 -13.88 5.37
CA PRO A 244 10.49 -15.17 5.11
C PRO A 244 9.52 -16.05 4.34
N VAL A 245 10.10 -16.88 3.48
CA VAL A 245 9.46 -17.84 2.58
C VAL A 245 8.65 -18.94 3.30
N LEU A 246 8.65 -18.95 4.63
CA LEU A 246 8.06 -20.02 5.43
C LEU A 246 6.53 -19.99 5.34
N PHE A 247 5.91 -21.17 5.26
CA PHE A 247 4.46 -21.43 5.15
C PHE A 247 3.59 -20.82 6.27
N LEU A 248 4.18 -20.09 7.22
CA LEU A 248 3.56 -19.49 8.38
C LEU A 248 3.41 -17.98 8.16
N LYS A 249 2.27 -17.59 7.57
CA LYS A 249 1.94 -16.19 7.35
C LYS A 249 1.61 -15.45 8.64
N SER A 250 2.35 -14.40 8.95
CA SER A 250 2.04 -13.45 10.02
C SER A 250 1.12 -12.31 9.52
N ILE A 251 0.69 -11.40 10.40
CA ILE A 251 -0.21 -10.29 10.03
C ILE A 251 0.41 -9.38 9.00
N PHE A 252 1.69 -9.05 9.14
CA PHE A 252 2.40 -8.22 8.17
C PHE A 252 2.41 -8.85 6.77
N GLN A 253 2.24 -10.17 6.66
CA GLN A 253 2.12 -10.89 5.39
C GLN A 253 0.68 -10.93 4.87
N SER A 254 -0.30 -11.13 5.76
CA SER A 254 -1.72 -11.19 5.41
C SER A 254 -2.31 -9.82 5.06
N ILE A 255 -1.82 -8.76 5.69
CA ILE A 255 -2.22 -7.36 5.45
C ILE A 255 -1.90 -6.95 4.01
N VAL A 256 -0.69 -7.26 3.52
CA VAL A 256 -0.30 -7.00 2.12
C VAL A 256 -1.11 -7.85 1.16
N SER A 257 -1.30 -9.14 1.49
CA SER A 257 -2.10 -10.11 0.70
C SER A 257 -3.58 -9.74 0.59
N GLY A 258 -4.09 -8.89 1.47
CA GLY A 258 -5.46 -8.36 1.47
C GLY A 258 -5.53 -6.85 1.23
N SER A 259 -4.43 -6.20 0.90
CA SER A 259 -4.49 -4.78 0.64
C SER A 259 -4.86 -4.54 -0.82
N ALA A 260 -5.60 -3.48 -1.12
CA ALA A 260 -5.68 -3.00 -2.49
C ALA A 260 -4.95 -1.69 -2.54
N PHE A 261 -3.89 -1.61 -3.31
CA PHE A 261 -3.56 -0.35 -3.92
C PHE A 261 -4.54 -0.21 -5.07
N GLU A 262 -5.59 0.57 -4.85
CA GLU A 262 -6.26 1.16 -6.00
C GLU A 262 -5.18 1.98 -6.69
N ILE A 263 -4.64 1.43 -7.79
CA ILE A 263 -4.26 2.30 -8.89
C ILE A 263 -5.52 3.13 -9.02
N PHE A 264 -5.46 4.40 -8.62
CA PHE A 264 -6.37 5.38 -9.16
C PHE A 264 -6.09 5.31 -10.66
N SER A 265 -6.69 4.32 -11.30
CA SER A 265 -7.14 4.44 -12.64
C SER A 265 -7.86 5.76 -12.57
N ALA A 266 -7.35 6.73 -13.31
CA ALA A 266 -8.03 7.96 -13.57
C ALA A 266 -9.51 7.71 -13.99
N HIS A 267 -9.97 6.48 -14.20
CA HIS A 267 -11.39 6.17 -14.25
C HIS A 267 -12.22 6.47 -13.00
N SER A 268 -11.69 6.47 -11.76
CA SER A 268 -12.53 6.75 -10.58
C SER A 268 -12.26 8.09 -9.89
N LEU A 269 -11.20 8.81 -10.28
CA LEU A 269 -10.95 10.21 -9.88
C LEU A 269 -11.02 11.20 -11.06
N MET A 270 -11.26 10.74 -12.30
CA MET A 270 -11.41 11.61 -13.47
C MET A 270 -12.53 11.11 -14.40
N VAL A 271 -13.73 10.86 -13.87
CA VAL A 271 -14.93 11.13 -14.69
C VAL A 271 -15.03 12.66 -14.78
N GLY A 272 -14.24 13.26 -15.67
CA GLY A 272 -14.42 14.66 -16.06
C GLY A 272 -13.32 15.66 -15.75
N SER A 273 -12.04 15.31 -15.60
CA SER A 273 -11.00 16.33 -15.77
C SER A 273 -9.79 15.82 -16.57
N ASP A 274 -9.69 16.30 -17.80
CA ASP A 274 -8.44 16.35 -18.55
C ASP A 274 -7.77 17.71 -18.27
N LYS A 275 -6.56 17.96 -18.77
CA LYS A 275 -5.82 19.23 -18.57
C LYS A 275 -6.58 20.50 -18.98
N TYR A 276 -7.65 20.34 -19.76
CA TYR A 276 -8.58 21.39 -20.17
C TYR A 276 -9.97 21.28 -19.48
N GLY A 277 -10.05 20.67 -18.30
CA GLY A 277 -11.30 20.42 -17.57
C GLY A 277 -12.10 19.25 -18.14
N SER A 278 -13.42 19.26 -17.97
CA SER A 278 -14.32 18.18 -18.40
C SER A 278 -14.24 17.86 -19.90
N LEU A 279 -14.31 16.56 -20.23
CA LEU A 279 -14.47 16.10 -21.61
C LEU A 279 -15.86 16.43 -22.16
N GLU A 280 -16.82 16.60 -21.27
CA GLU A 280 -18.19 17.02 -21.57
C GLU A 280 -18.43 18.41 -20.97
N PHE A 281 -18.89 19.35 -21.79
CA PHE A 281 -19.16 20.71 -21.37
C PHE A 281 -20.31 21.32 -22.18
N GLU A 282 -21.06 22.23 -21.57
CA GLU A 282 -22.23 22.84 -22.20
C GLU A 282 -21.82 24.03 -23.07
N CYS A 283 -22.36 24.13 -24.30
CA CYS A 283 -22.16 25.32 -25.12
C CYS A 283 -22.94 26.53 -24.55
N PRO A 284 -22.30 27.68 -24.29
CA PRO A 284 -22.99 28.85 -23.75
C PRO A 284 -24.11 29.36 -24.68
N ARG A 285 -23.96 29.18 -26.00
CA ARG A 285 -24.89 29.65 -27.04
C ARG A 285 -26.07 28.72 -27.29
N CYS A 286 -25.84 27.41 -27.47
CA CYS A 286 -26.91 26.47 -27.86
C CYS A 286 -27.34 25.49 -26.76
N LYS A 287 -26.73 25.56 -25.57
CA LYS A 287 -27.09 24.77 -24.39
C LYS A 287 -27.01 23.24 -24.57
N ARG A 288 -26.34 22.78 -25.63
CA ARG A 288 -26.08 21.36 -25.88
C ARG A 288 -24.69 20.99 -25.39
N THR A 289 -24.58 19.77 -24.87
CA THR A 289 -23.33 19.19 -24.39
C THR A 289 -22.42 18.85 -25.57
N ASN A 290 -21.22 19.42 -25.58
CA ASN A 290 -20.14 19.01 -26.47
C ASN A 290 -19.32 17.91 -25.79
N ARG A 291 -18.69 17.06 -26.60
CA ARG A 291 -17.75 16.05 -26.12
C ARG A 291 -16.43 16.16 -26.88
N ARG A 292 -15.37 16.55 -26.18
CA ARG A 292 -14.02 16.70 -26.75
C ARG A 292 -13.16 15.45 -26.51
N PRO A 293 -12.20 15.13 -27.41
CA PRO A 293 -11.23 14.06 -27.18
C PRO A 293 -10.27 14.41 -26.04
N HIS A 294 -9.75 13.39 -25.36
CA HIS A 294 -8.77 13.56 -24.29
C HIS A 294 -7.50 14.28 -24.79
N GLY A 295 -7.01 15.27 -24.04
CA GLY A 295 -5.80 16.02 -24.33
C GLY A 295 -5.91 17.00 -25.51
N ARG A 296 -7.11 17.21 -26.06
CA ARG A 296 -7.38 18.10 -27.20
C ARG A 296 -8.56 19.02 -26.93
N LEU A 297 -8.45 20.28 -27.37
CA LEU A 297 -9.57 21.22 -27.45
C LEU A 297 -10.30 21.04 -28.78
N ILE A 298 -11.58 21.38 -28.82
CA ILE A 298 -12.32 21.53 -30.07
C ILE A 298 -12.41 23.02 -30.40
N PRO A 299 -12.16 23.43 -31.66
CA PRO A 299 -12.11 24.85 -32.01
C PRO A 299 -13.51 25.50 -32.06
N ASN A 300 -14.56 24.71 -32.26
CA ASN A 300 -15.93 25.16 -32.40
C ASN A 300 -16.90 24.14 -31.78
N CYS A 301 -18.11 24.60 -31.43
CA CYS A 301 -19.19 23.75 -30.95
C CYS A 301 -19.63 22.75 -32.02
N GLN A 302 -19.73 21.47 -31.65
CA GLN A 302 -20.13 20.35 -32.51
C GLN A 302 -21.60 20.47 -33.00
N HIS A 303 -22.40 21.32 -32.36
CA HIS A 303 -23.84 21.45 -32.66
C HIS A 303 -24.18 22.72 -33.44
N CYS A 304 -23.59 23.86 -33.08
CA CYS A 304 -23.96 25.17 -33.63
C CYS A 304 -22.80 25.92 -34.30
N GLY A 305 -21.58 25.36 -34.28
CA GLY A 305 -20.40 25.97 -34.89
C GLY A 305 -19.86 27.21 -34.16
N SER A 306 -20.38 27.57 -32.98
CA SER A 306 -19.86 28.71 -32.19
C SER A 306 -18.40 28.50 -31.79
N SER A 307 -17.56 29.51 -31.94
CA SER A 307 -16.16 29.51 -31.49
C SER A 307 -15.99 29.86 -30.00
N GLU A 308 -17.07 30.24 -29.30
CA GLU A 308 -17.07 30.58 -27.86
C GLU A 308 -16.69 29.40 -26.94
N VAL A 309 -16.61 28.19 -27.49
CA VAL A 309 -16.16 26.99 -26.78
C VAL A 309 -14.70 26.62 -27.06
N GLY A 310 -14.05 27.31 -28.00
CA GLY A 310 -12.64 27.15 -28.30
C GLY A 310 -11.82 28.09 -27.42
N CYS A 311 -10.84 27.54 -26.70
CA CYS A 311 -9.73 28.31 -26.12
C CYS A 311 -8.54 28.31 -27.08
#